data_AF-A0A1V2Q9C8-F1
#
_entry.id   AF-A0A1V2Q9C8-F1
#
_cell.length_a   1.000
_cell.length_b   1.000
_cell.length_c   1.000
_cell.angle_alpha   90.00
_cell.angle_beta   90.00
_cell.angle_gamma   90.00
#
_symmetry.space_group_name_H-M   'P 1'
#
loop_
_entity.id
_entity.type
_entity.pdbx_description
1 polymer ?
#
loop_
_entity_poly.entity_id
_entity_poly.type
_entity_poly.pdbx_seq_one_letter_code
_entity_poly.pdbx_strand_id
1 'polypeptide(L)'
;MGAELFARHPDATALADEILGYSIEELCVRDPERRLRDTRYAQPAVFFVNALLGRDRLAEHPGRYAYFAGHSLGEYNALVAGGVLDLAAGLRLVKRRAELMSTISGGGMSAVQGVPAAFVRRALVETGLSKVFLANLNADTQTTIAGDRAEVAVAGKAIGALPGARVVPINVSGPFHTPLMEPAEAAFREVLEGFEFAPATTPVVSSVTGEPFTGPDLLARQLSAPVEWVRAVQTLRAAGVTEFDEVNGRTLTSLVNKIR
;
A
#
# COMPACT_ATOMS: atom_id res chain seq x y z
N MET A 1 -6.27 -16.82 -4.18
CA MET A 1 -6.05 -15.82 -5.26
C MET A 1 -5.02 -16.37 -6.24
N GLY A 2 -5.13 -16.04 -7.54
CA GLY A 2 -4.06 -16.25 -8.51
C GLY A 2 -3.76 -17.68 -8.98
N ALA A 3 -4.63 -18.67 -8.75
CA ALA A 3 -4.36 -20.08 -9.09
C ALA A 3 -3.86 -20.29 -10.53
N GLU A 4 -4.54 -19.70 -11.52
CA GLU A 4 -4.16 -19.81 -12.93
C GLU A 4 -2.87 -19.04 -13.28
N LEU A 5 -2.44 -18.06 -12.46
CA LEU A 5 -1.21 -17.30 -12.69
C LEU A 5 0.03 -18.15 -12.46
N PHE A 6 0.03 -18.94 -11.38
CA PHE A 6 1.21 -19.75 -11.00
C PHE A 6 1.55 -20.78 -12.08
N ALA A 7 0.53 -21.43 -12.65
CA ALA A 7 0.70 -22.36 -13.76
C ALA A 7 1.20 -21.68 -15.05
N ARG A 8 0.82 -20.42 -15.31
CA ARG A 8 1.27 -19.66 -16.49
C ARG A 8 2.66 -19.06 -16.33
N HIS A 9 3.12 -18.86 -15.10
CA HIS A 9 4.41 -18.27 -14.76
C HIS A 9 5.24 -19.19 -13.84
N PRO A 10 5.57 -20.42 -14.27
CA PRO A 10 6.22 -21.41 -13.41
C PRO A 10 7.60 -20.96 -12.91
N ASP A 11 8.41 -20.36 -13.78
CA ASP A 11 9.76 -19.90 -13.40
C ASP A 11 9.72 -18.76 -12.38
N ALA A 12 8.79 -17.82 -12.55
CA ALA A 12 8.60 -16.74 -11.59
C ALA A 12 8.08 -17.27 -10.24
N THR A 13 7.21 -18.29 -10.28
CA THR A 13 6.67 -18.94 -9.08
C THR A 13 7.77 -19.67 -8.32
N ALA A 14 8.62 -20.44 -9.01
CA ALA A 14 9.77 -21.11 -8.40
C ALA A 14 10.77 -20.12 -7.78
N LEU A 15 11.04 -19.00 -8.46
CA LEU A 15 11.86 -17.91 -7.94
C LEU A 15 11.25 -17.29 -6.67
N ALA A 16 9.93 -17.11 -6.65
CA ALA A 16 9.24 -16.60 -5.46
C ALA A 16 9.35 -17.56 -4.29
N ASP A 17 9.20 -18.87 -4.53
CA ASP A 17 9.33 -19.90 -3.51
C ASP A 17 10.75 -19.91 -2.91
N GLU A 18 11.79 -19.76 -3.74
CA GLU A 18 13.17 -19.63 -3.28
C GLU A 18 13.38 -18.39 -2.40
N ILE A 19 12.87 -17.23 -2.85
CA ILE A 19 13.00 -15.96 -2.11
C ILE A 19 12.24 -16.01 -0.78
N LEU A 20 11.06 -16.61 -0.76
CA LEU A 20 10.17 -16.61 0.39
C LEU A 20 10.50 -17.73 1.39
N GLY A 21 11.00 -18.86 0.90
CA GLY A 21 11.28 -20.07 1.69
C GLY A 21 10.02 -20.92 1.94
N TYR A 22 8.96 -20.70 1.17
CA TYR A 22 7.69 -21.45 1.22
C TYR A 22 6.96 -21.32 -0.12
N SER A 23 6.01 -22.22 -0.40
CA SER A 23 5.23 -22.16 -1.64
C SER A 23 4.25 -20.98 -1.65
N ILE A 24 4.46 -20.03 -2.57
CA ILE A 24 3.56 -18.89 -2.77
C ILE A 24 2.21 -19.33 -3.34
N GLU A 25 2.20 -20.37 -4.17
CA GLU A 25 0.98 -20.95 -4.72
C GLU A 25 0.15 -21.59 -3.60
N GLU A 26 0.74 -22.45 -2.76
CA GLU A 26 0.01 -23.09 -1.66
C GLU A 26 -0.57 -22.06 -0.70
N LEU A 27 0.21 -21.05 -0.34
CA LEU A 27 -0.24 -19.92 0.47
C LEU A 27 -1.43 -19.19 -0.17
N CYS A 28 -1.36 -18.88 -1.47
CA CYS A 28 -2.38 -18.08 -2.13
C CYS A 28 -3.66 -18.85 -2.46
N VAL A 29 -3.55 -20.14 -2.79
CA VAL A 29 -4.66 -20.97 -3.31
C VAL A 29 -5.35 -21.74 -2.18
N ARG A 30 -4.58 -22.31 -1.25
CA ARG A 30 -5.10 -23.22 -0.21
C ARG A 30 -5.07 -22.59 1.17
N ASP A 31 -4.02 -21.83 1.48
CA ASP A 31 -3.78 -21.20 2.79
C ASP A 31 -4.05 -22.15 3.99
N PRO A 32 -3.45 -23.36 4.02
CA PRO A 32 -3.83 -24.41 4.98
C PRO A 32 -3.62 -23.97 6.44
N GLU A 33 -2.60 -23.14 6.68
CA GLU A 33 -2.26 -22.60 8.00
C GLU A 33 -2.95 -21.26 8.30
N ARG A 34 -3.83 -20.76 7.41
CA ARG A 34 -4.56 -19.48 7.55
C ARG A 34 -3.63 -18.27 7.75
N ARG A 35 -2.50 -18.26 7.06
CA ARG A 35 -1.42 -17.27 7.15
C ARG A 35 -1.70 -16.00 6.39
N LEU A 36 -2.62 -15.98 5.42
CA LEU A 36 -2.92 -14.77 4.66
C LEU A 36 -3.51 -13.61 5.51
N ARG A 37 -3.89 -13.86 6.76
CA ARG A 37 -4.29 -12.81 7.71
C ARG A 37 -3.11 -12.11 8.38
N ASP A 38 -1.93 -12.73 8.36
CA ASP A 38 -0.71 -12.16 8.91
C ASP A 38 0.01 -11.35 7.84
N THR A 39 0.32 -10.10 8.19
CA THR A 39 0.95 -9.11 7.29
C THR A 39 2.23 -9.64 6.65
N ARG A 40 3.00 -10.48 7.37
CA ARG A 40 4.24 -11.10 6.88
C ARG A 40 4.04 -11.95 5.62
N TYR A 41 2.86 -12.55 5.47
CA TYR A 41 2.50 -13.40 4.35
C TYR A 41 1.56 -12.71 3.36
N ALA A 42 0.65 -11.89 3.87
CA ALA A 42 -0.32 -11.16 3.06
C ALA A 42 0.38 -10.21 2.07
N GLN A 43 1.41 -9.47 2.50
CA GLN A 43 2.07 -8.51 1.63
C GLN A 43 2.83 -9.18 0.46
N PRO A 44 3.72 -10.17 0.68
CA PRO A 44 4.36 -10.87 -0.44
C PRO A 44 3.35 -11.54 -1.39
N ALA A 45 2.30 -12.15 -0.85
CA ALA A 45 1.25 -12.79 -1.64
C ALA A 45 0.53 -11.80 -2.56
N VAL A 46 0.08 -10.67 -2.02
CA VAL A 46 -0.60 -9.63 -2.80
C VAL A 46 0.35 -9.01 -3.82
N PHE A 47 1.58 -8.66 -3.42
CA PHE A 47 2.57 -8.10 -4.35
C PHE A 47 2.82 -9.05 -5.52
N PHE A 48 3.08 -10.34 -5.25
CA PHE A 48 3.48 -11.27 -6.29
C PHE A 48 2.34 -11.53 -7.28
N VAL A 49 1.11 -11.75 -6.79
CA VAL A 49 -0.09 -11.89 -7.65
C VAL A 49 -0.31 -10.63 -8.50
N ASN A 50 -0.21 -9.43 -7.90
CA ASN A 50 -0.35 -8.18 -8.63
C ASN A 50 0.75 -8.00 -9.68
N ALA A 51 1.99 -8.41 -9.39
CA ALA A 51 3.10 -8.28 -10.33
C ALA A 51 2.94 -9.19 -11.55
N LEU A 52 2.46 -10.43 -11.36
CA LEU A 52 2.17 -11.34 -12.46
C LEU A 52 1.01 -10.83 -13.33
N LEU A 53 -0.09 -10.39 -12.71
CA LEU A 53 -1.23 -9.79 -13.43
C LEU A 53 -0.83 -8.52 -14.19
N GLY A 54 -0.04 -7.66 -13.55
CA GLY A 54 0.47 -6.45 -14.18
C GLY A 54 1.38 -6.76 -15.36
N ARG A 55 2.27 -7.76 -15.24
CA ARG A 55 3.12 -8.24 -16.33
C ARG A 55 2.30 -8.73 -17.51
N ASP A 56 1.30 -9.58 -17.29
CA ASP A 56 0.41 -10.08 -18.35
C ASP A 56 -0.27 -8.92 -19.06
N ARG A 57 -0.83 -7.98 -18.29
CA ARG A 57 -1.53 -6.82 -18.83
C ARG A 57 -0.61 -5.92 -19.66
N LEU A 58 0.65 -5.72 -19.24
CA LEU A 58 1.64 -4.96 -19.99
C LEU A 58 2.04 -5.65 -21.30
N ALA A 59 2.11 -6.99 -21.30
CA ALA A 59 2.39 -7.76 -22.51
C ALA A 59 1.21 -7.73 -23.50
N GLU A 60 -0.02 -7.74 -23.00
CA GLU A 60 -1.25 -7.59 -23.81
C GLU A 60 -1.42 -6.18 -24.39
N HIS A 61 -0.88 -5.16 -23.72
CA HIS A 61 -0.99 -3.76 -24.10
C HIS A 61 0.34 -3.00 -24.09
N PRO A 62 1.32 -3.35 -24.93
CA PRO A 62 2.64 -2.72 -24.94
C PRO A 62 2.54 -1.22 -25.21
N GLY A 63 3.18 -0.41 -24.37
CA GLY A 63 3.22 1.06 -24.52
C GLY A 63 1.90 1.79 -24.23
N ARG A 64 0.87 1.11 -23.72
CA ARG A 64 -0.44 1.73 -23.43
C ARG A 64 -0.43 2.67 -22.22
N TYR A 65 0.38 2.39 -21.20
CA TYR A 65 0.34 3.11 -19.93
C TYR A 65 1.43 4.18 -19.89
N ALA A 66 1.01 5.43 -19.66
CA ALA A 66 1.93 6.57 -19.55
C ALA A 66 2.47 6.79 -18.13
N TYR A 67 1.80 6.23 -17.11
CA TYR A 67 2.15 6.39 -15.70
C TYR A 67 1.78 5.13 -14.92
N PHE A 68 2.51 4.88 -13.84
CA PHE A 68 2.12 3.92 -12.81
C PHE A 68 1.99 4.60 -11.44
N ALA A 69 1.07 4.11 -10.62
CA ALA A 69 0.91 4.51 -9.24
C ALA A 69 0.39 3.32 -8.44
N GLY A 70 0.70 3.30 -7.15
CA GLY A 70 0.28 2.24 -6.27
C GLY A 70 -0.05 2.73 -4.87
N HIS A 71 -1.05 2.11 -4.25
CA HIS A 71 -1.46 2.44 -2.89
C HIS A 71 -0.65 1.62 -1.89
N SER A 72 0.20 2.27 -1.09
CA SER A 72 1.04 1.61 -0.08
C SER A 72 1.86 0.46 -0.69
N LEU A 73 1.55 -0.79 -0.36
CA LEU A 73 2.17 -1.98 -0.96
C LEU A 73 2.17 -1.97 -2.49
N GLY A 74 1.12 -1.42 -3.12
CA GLY A 74 1.02 -1.34 -4.57
C GLY A 74 2.11 -0.48 -5.21
N GLU A 75 2.77 0.42 -4.47
CA GLU A 75 3.88 1.25 -5.01
C GLU A 75 5.04 0.36 -5.47
N TYR A 76 5.30 -0.77 -4.80
CA TYR A 76 6.31 -1.73 -5.22
C TYR A 76 5.93 -2.39 -6.56
N ASN A 77 4.65 -2.69 -6.77
CA ASN A 77 4.17 -3.17 -8.07
C ASN A 77 4.32 -2.11 -9.16
N ALA A 78 4.02 -0.85 -8.85
CA ALA A 78 4.19 0.27 -9.77
C ALA A 78 5.66 0.50 -10.15
N LEU A 79 6.59 0.34 -9.20
CA LEU A 79 8.03 0.41 -9.45
C LEU A 79 8.53 -0.74 -10.33
N VAL A 80 7.98 -1.96 -10.16
CA VAL A 80 8.28 -3.08 -11.07
C VAL A 80 7.73 -2.83 -12.47
N ALA A 81 6.48 -2.37 -12.57
CA ALA A 81 5.86 -2.04 -13.86
C ALA A 81 6.58 -0.89 -14.59
N GLY A 82 7.05 0.11 -13.84
CA GLY A 82 7.82 1.25 -14.35
C GLY A 82 9.31 0.96 -14.58
N GLY A 83 9.77 -0.28 -14.38
CA GLY A 83 11.14 -0.70 -14.64
C GLY A 83 12.18 -0.23 -13.63
N VAL A 84 11.77 0.34 -12.48
CA VAL A 84 12.68 0.80 -11.41
C VAL A 84 13.25 -0.38 -10.63
N LEU A 85 12.45 -1.43 -10.44
CA LEU A 85 12.81 -2.68 -9.79
C LEU A 85 12.51 -3.86 -10.69
N ASP A 86 13.30 -4.93 -10.60
CA ASP A 86 12.86 -6.22 -11.13
C ASP A 86 11.91 -6.94 -10.15
N LEU A 87 11.27 -8.02 -10.62
CA LEU A 87 10.33 -8.80 -9.80
C LEU A 87 10.97 -9.38 -8.54
N ALA A 88 12.22 -9.84 -8.64
CA ALA A 88 12.92 -10.51 -7.54
C ALA A 88 13.29 -9.52 -6.45
N ALA A 89 13.84 -8.36 -6.83
CA ALA A 89 14.16 -7.24 -5.97
C ALA A 89 12.90 -6.71 -5.28
N GLY A 90 11.82 -6.49 -6.04
CA GLY A 90 10.53 -6.08 -5.50
C GLY A 90 10.00 -7.07 -4.45
N LEU A 91 10.06 -8.39 -4.73
CA LEU A 91 9.58 -9.41 -3.79
C LEU A 91 10.44 -9.46 -2.52
N ARG A 92 11.77 -9.39 -2.64
CA ARG A 92 12.69 -9.35 -1.49
C ARG A 92 12.43 -8.13 -0.63
N LEU A 93 12.26 -6.95 -1.23
CA LEU A 93 11.94 -5.72 -0.51
C LEU A 93 10.59 -5.83 0.21
N VAL A 94 9.55 -6.32 -0.47
CA VAL A 94 8.22 -6.52 0.15
C VAL A 94 8.28 -7.51 1.30
N LYS A 95 9.04 -8.61 1.18
CA LYS A 95 9.27 -9.56 2.28
C LYS A 95 9.86 -8.85 3.50
N ARG A 96 10.95 -8.09 3.32
CA ARG A 96 11.60 -7.35 4.42
C ARG A 96 10.69 -6.28 5.01
N ARG A 97 9.96 -5.53 4.17
CA ARG A 97 8.95 -4.56 4.60
C ARG A 97 7.90 -5.22 5.50
N ALA A 98 7.34 -6.34 5.06
CA ALA A 98 6.29 -7.05 5.78
C ALA A 98 6.77 -7.57 7.14
N GLU A 99 7.99 -8.12 7.20
CA GLU A 99 8.64 -8.54 8.43
C GLU A 99 8.84 -7.37 9.40
N LEU A 100 9.43 -6.26 8.95
CA LEU A 100 9.70 -5.09 9.79
C LEU A 100 8.41 -4.43 10.29
N MET A 101 7.43 -4.22 9.42
CA MET A 101 6.13 -3.66 9.81
C MET A 101 5.38 -4.54 10.81
N SER A 102 5.57 -5.87 10.75
CA SER A 102 4.95 -6.80 11.69
C SER A 102 5.55 -6.77 13.10
N THR A 103 6.75 -6.20 13.27
CA THR A 103 7.40 -6.09 14.59
C THR A 103 6.72 -5.04 15.48
N ILE A 104 6.04 -4.06 14.87
CA ILE A 104 5.31 -3.01 15.58
C ILE A 104 3.89 -3.48 15.87
N SER A 105 3.60 -3.73 17.15
CA SER A 105 2.33 -4.26 17.63
C SER A 105 1.57 -3.26 18.51
N GLY A 106 0.40 -3.65 19.01
CA GLY A 106 -0.42 -2.79 19.89
C GLY A 106 -1.23 -1.70 19.17
N GLY A 107 -1.13 -1.61 17.84
CA GLY A 107 -1.88 -0.63 17.05
C GLY A 107 -3.20 -1.14 16.50
N GLY A 108 -3.81 -0.26 15.71
CA GLY A 108 -4.98 -0.54 14.90
C GLY A 108 -5.21 0.56 13.86
N MET A 109 -6.14 0.30 12.95
CA MET A 109 -6.56 1.27 11.93
C MET A 109 -8.08 1.28 11.79
N SER A 110 -8.66 2.42 11.40
CA SER A 110 -10.08 2.55 11.06
C SER A 110 -10.25 3.41 9.82
N ALA A 111 -11.05 2.94 8.86
CA ALA A 111 -11.51 3.74 7.74
C ALA A 111 -12.55 4.75 8.23
N VAL A 112 -12.44 6.00 7.76
CA VAL A 112 -13.40 7.07 8.01
C VAL A 112 -13.99 7.48 6.66
N GLN A 113 -15.31 7.44 6.54
CA GLN A 113 -16.04 7.70 5.31
C GLN A 113 -17.09 8.80 5.54
N GLY A 114 -17.39 9.57 4.49
CA GLY A 114 -18.50 10.52 4.46
C GLY A 114 -18.16 11.93 4.96
N VAL A 115 -16.95 12.16 5.44
CA VAL A 115 -16.48 13.48 5.89
C VAL A 115 -15.09 13.81 5.31
N PRO A 116 -14.82 15.09 4.97
CA PRO A 116 -13.50 15.52 4.52
C PRO A 116 -12.40 15.37 5.58
N ALA A 117 -11.15 15.20 5.13
CA ALA A 117 -9.98 15.02 6.01
C ALA A 117 -9.79 16.15 7.04
N ALA A 118 -10.20 17.39 6.71
CA ALA A 118 -10.13 18.53 7.62
C ALA A 118 -10.98 18.34 8.89
N PHE A 119 -12.19 17.77 8.76
CA PHE A 119 -13.05 17.48 9.90
C PHE A 119 -12.48 16.37 10.77
N VAL A 120 -11.90 15.34 10.14
CA VAL A 120 -11.22 14.26 10.87
C VAL A 120 -10.03 14.82 11.66
N ARG A 121 -9.19 15.66 11.03
CA ARG A 121 -8.04 16.29 11.69
C ARG A 121 -8.47 17.14 12.87
N ARG A 122 -9.52 17.95 12.72
CA ARG A 122 -10.08 18.75 13.80
C ARG A 122 -10.56 17.87 14.96
N ALA A 123 -11.32 16.80 14.68
CA ALA A 123 -11.79 15.88 15.70
C ALA A 123 -10.62 15.20 16.45
N LEU A 124 -9.56 14.81 15.74
CA LEU A 124 -8.35 14.26 16.38
C LEU A 124 -7.71 15.28 17.34
N VAL A 125 -7.56 16.54 16.93
CA VAL A 125 -7.04 17.60 17.81
C VAL A 125 -7.92 17.82 19.04
N GLU A 126 -9.25 17.88 18.86
CA GLU A 126 -10.21 18.08 19.95
C GLU A 126 -10.21 16.93 20.97
N THR A 127 -9.86 15.70 20.56
CA THR A 127 -9.75 14.56 21.48
C THR A 127 -8.55 14.66 22.43
N GLY A 128 -7.53 15.46 22.10
CA GLY A 128 -6.27 15.55 22.87
C GLY A 128 -5.42 14.28 22.84
N LEU A 129 -5.74 13.32 21.98
CA LEU A 129 -5.00 12.07 21.80
C LEU A 129 -3.69 12.32 21.05
N SER A 130 -2.63 11.58 21.39
CA SER A 130 -1.27 11.84 20.91
C SER A 130 -0.68 10.71 20.06
N LYS A 131 -1.32 9.54 20.04
CA LYS A 131 -0.86 8.33 19.34
C LYS A 131 -1.87 7.87 18.30
N VAL A 132 -2.67 8.76 17.75
CA VAL A 132 -3.59 8.49 16.64
C VAL A 132 -3.45 9.57 15.56
N PHE A 133 -3.29 9.13 14.32
CA PHE A 133 -2.91 9.97 13.20
C PHE A 133 -3.78 9.65 11.98
N LEU A 134 -3.85 10.60 11.05
CA LEU A 134 -4.32 10.31 9.69
C LEU A 134 -3.25 9.48 8.98
N ALA A 135 -3.60 8.27 8.57
CA ALA A 135 -2.71 7.31 7.92
C ALA A 135 -2.89 7.29 6.41
N ASN A 136 -4.10 7.49 5.90
CA ASN A 136 -4.35 7.49 4.45
C ASN A 136 -5.34 8.59 4.07
N LEU A 137 -5.07 9.28 2.95
CA LEU A 137 -6.00 10.18 2.27
C LEU A 137 -6.43 9.50 0.97
N ASN A 138 -7.58 8.81 1.01
CA ASN A 138 -7.99 7.86 -0.03
C ASN A 138 -8.98 8.46 -1.05
N ALA A 139 -9.82 9.39 -0.63
CA ALA A 139 -10.73 10.17 -1.49
C ALA A 139 -11.14 11.45 -0.77
N ASP A 140 -11.85 12.35 -1.47
CA ASP A 140 -12.30 13.65 -0.94
C ASP A 140 -12.98 13.55 0.44
N THR A 141 -13.75 12.48 0.65
CA THR A 141 -14.46 12.18 1.90
C THR A 141 -14.15 10.78 2.43
N GLN A 142 -12.96 10.24 2.15
CA GLN A 142 -12.53 8.95 2.69
C GLN A 142 -11.08 8.98 3.13
N THR A 143 -10.85 8.77 4.42
CA THR A 143 -9.51 8.69 5.03
C THR A 143 -9.37 7.41 5.85
N THR A 144 -8.17 7.18 6.38
CA THR A 144 -7.91 6.17 7.40
C THR A 144 -7.22 6.84 8.58
N ILE A 145 -7.63 6.50 9.80
CA ILE A 145 -6.87 6.80 11.01
C ILE A 145 -6.15 5.55 11.49
N ALA A 146 -4.97 5.72 12.07
CA ALA A 146 -4.19 4.63 12.65
C ALA A 146 -3.40 5.11 13.86
N GLY A 147 -2.97 4.19 14.69
CA GLY A 147 -2.32 4.55 15.94
C GLY A 147 -2.37 3.44 16.99
N ASP A 148 -2.16 3.84 18.24
CA ASP A 148 -2.46 3.00 19.40
C ASP A 148 -3.92 2.51 19.34
N ARG A 149 -4.14 1.23 19.63
CA ARG A 149 -5.46 0.60 19.47
C ARG A 149 -6.54 1.25 20.32
N ALA A 150 -6.22 1.62 21.56
CA ALA A 150 -7.19 2.24 22.46
C ALA A 150 -7.50 3.67 21.99
N GLU A 151 -6.48 4.43 21.60
CA GLU A 151 -6.68 5.79 21.09
C GLU A 151 -7.45 5.80 19.77
N VAL A 152 -7.19 4.87 18.85
CA VAL A 152 -7.96 4.71 17.60
C VAL A 152 -9.45 4.43 17.89
N ALA A 153 -9.75 3.62 18.91
CA ALA A 153 -11.13 3.35 19.29
C ALA A 153 -11.84 4.59 19.86
N VAL A 154 -11.14 5.38 20.69
CA VAL A 154 -11.69 6.64 21.25
C VAL A 154 -11.88 7.69 20.15
N ALA A 155 -10.85 7.91 19.33
CA ALA A 155 -10.91 8.82 18.18
C ALA A 155 -12.03 8.41 17.21
N GLY A 156 -12.15 7.12 16.91
CA GLY A 156 -13.20 6.58 16.04
C GLY A 156 -14.61 6.88 16.53
N LYS A 157 -14.85 6.84 17.86
CA LYS A 157 -16.15 7.23 18.44
C LYS A 157 -16.41 8.73 18.28
N ALA A 158 -15.42 9.58 18.55
CA ALA A 158 -15.53 11.03 18.41
C ALA A 158 -15.81 11.44 16.95
N ILE A 159 -15.05 10.87 16.02
CA ILE A 159 -15.24 11.08 14.58
C ILE A 159 -16.60 10.55 14.11
N GLY A 160 -17.03 9.40 14.61
CA GLY A 160 -18.34 8.81 14.28
C GLY A 160 -19.54 9.63 14.76
N ALA A 161 -19.35 10.60 15.66
CA ALA A 161 -20.39 11.54 16.08
C ALA A 161 -20.57 12.71 15.10
N LEU A 162 -19.65 12.89 14.14
CA LEU A 162 -19.78 13.92 13.11
C LEU A 162 -20.92 13.57 12.13
N PRO A 163 -21.75 14.55 11.72
CA PRO A 163 -22.82 14.31 10.76
C PRO A 163 -22.29 13.70 9.45
N GLY A 164 -22.85 12.55 9.07
CA GLY A 164 -22.48 11.84 7.84
C GLY A 164 -21.20 10.98 7.94
N ALA A 165 -20.50 10.99 9.08
CA ALA A 165 -19.31 10.15 9.27
C ALA A 165 -19.68 8.69 9.51
N ARG A 166 -18.96 7.79 8.87
CA ARG A 166 -18.98 6.35 9.13
C ARG A 166 -17.56 5.87 9.42
N VAL A 167 -17.37 5.25 10.58
CA VAL A 167 -16.08 4.70 11.01
C VAL A 167 -16.13 3.18 10.99
N VAL A 168 -15.17 2.55 10.33
CA VAL A 168 -15.11 1.10 10.15
C VAL A 168 -13.72 0.58 10.55
N PRO A 169 -13.60 -0.28 11.57
CA PRO A 169 -12.33 -0.91 11.91
C PRO A 169 -11.76 -1.71 10.74
N ILE A 170 -10.45 -1.62 10.54
CA ILE A 170 -9.72 -2.41 9.55
C ILE A 170 -9.03 -3.56 10.30
N ASN A 171 -9.11 -4.78 9.75
CA ASN A 171 -8.53 -5.97 10.36
C ASN A 171 -7.01 -6.03 10.17
N VAL A 172 -6.29 -5.18 10.90
CA VAL A 172 -4.82 -5.10 10.96
C VAL A 172 -4.37 -4.81 12.39
N SER A 173 -3.16 -5.26 12.74
CA SER A 173 -2.62 -5.18 14.10
C SER A 173 -1.60 -4.06 14.30
N GLY A 174 -1.11 -3.44 13.22
CA GLY A 174 -0.08 -2.40 13.25
C GLY A 174 -0.63 -0.99 13.00
N PRO A 175 0.00 0.05 13.57
CA PRO A 175 -0.32 1.46 13.28
C PRO A 175 0.33 1.94 11.97
N PHE A 176 0.04 1.27 10.85
CA PHE A 176 0.73 1.53 9.57
C PHE A 176 0.56 2.98 9.09
N HIS A 177 1.58 3.52 8.42
CA HIS A 177 1.57 4.88 7.86
C HIS A 177 1.41 5.97 8.94
N THR A 178 2.02 5.76 10.10
CA THR A 178 2.07 6.74 11.20
C THR A 178 3.48 6.84 11.79
N PRO A 179 3.79 7.91 12.54
CA PRO A 179 5.09 8.04 13.24
C PRO A 179 5.43 6.85 14.16
N LEU A 180 4.45 6.08 14.61
CA LEU A 180 4.70 4.86 15.40
C LEU A 180 5.46 3.76 14.62
N MET A 181 5.57 3.90 13.30
CA MET A 181 6.34 3.02 12.42
C MET A 181 7.79 3.48 12.17
N GLU A 182 8.23 4.62 12.74
CA GLU A 182 9.59 5.14 12.60
C GLU A 182 10.69 4.09 12.88
N PRO A 183 10.58 3.18 13.88
CA PRO A 183 11.58 2.13 14.07
C PRO A 183 11.66 1.16 12.89
N ALA A 184 10.52 0.81 12.28
CA ALA A 184 10.47 -0.06 11.10
C ALA A 184 10.97 0.67 9.84
N GLU A 185 10.67 1.97 9.71
CA GLU A 185 11.24 2.83 8.66
C GLU A 185 12.77 2.86 8.74
N ALA A 186 13.35 3.10 9.92
CA ALA A 186 14.79 3.19 10.11
C ALA A 186 15.49 1.89 9.68
N ALA A 187 14.98 0.74 10.15
CA ALA A 187 15.50 -0.56 9.74
C ALA A 187 15.28 -0.85 8.24
N PHE A 188 14.17 -0.36 7.65
CA PHE A 188 13.94 -0.55 6.22
C PHE A 188 14.85 0.33 5.35
N ARG A 189 15.26 1.51 5.85
CA ARG A 189 16.27 2.35 5.19
C ARG A 189 17.59 1.60 5.02
N GLU A 190 18.06 0.91 6.05
CA GLU A 190 19.25 0.06 5.98
C GLU A 190 19.09 -1.08 4.96
N VAL A 191 17.91 -1.69 4.88
CA VAL A 191 17.62 -2.74 3.88
C VAL A 191 17.77 -2.21 2.46
N LEU A 192 17.32 -0.97 2.19
CA LEU A 192 17.32 -0.39 0.85
C LEU A 192 18.73 -0.13 0.29
N GLU A 193 19.74 0.02 1.15
CA GLU A 193 21.15 0.20 0.73
C GLU A 193 21.70 -1.02 -0.04
N GLY A 194 21.10 -2.19 0.16
CA GLY A 194 21.46 -3.43 -0.54
C GLY A 194 20.78 -3.63 -1.90
N PHE A 195 20.04 -2.64 -2.40
CA PHE A 195 19.26 -2.75 -3.64
C PHE A 195 19.61 -1.65 -4.64
N GLU A 196 19.62 -2.03 -5.91
CA GLU A 196 19.75 -1.10 -7.03
C GLU A 196 18.36 -0.66 -7.52
N PHE A 197 18.26 0.62 -7.87
CA PHE A 197 17.05 1.24 -8.40
C PHE A 197 17.39 1.86 -9.77
N ALA A 198 16.79 1.31 -10.82
CA ALA A 198 16.99 1.83 -12.16
C ALA A 198 16.17 3.12 -12.39
N PRO A 199 16.58 4.00 -13.32
CA PRO A 199 15.71 5.07 -13.79
C PRO A 199 14.39 4.50 -14.34
N ALA A 200 13.27 5.14 -13.99
CA ALA A 200 11.95 4.70 -14.44
C ALA A 200 11.85 4.80 -15.97
N THR A 201 11.45 3.71 -16.63
CA THR A 201 11.14 3.71 -18.07
C THR A 201 9.77 4.32 -18.34
N THR A 202 8.86 4.19 -17.38
CA THR A 202 7.55 4.86 -17.33
C THR A 202 7.42 5.54 -15.97
N PRO A 203 7.06 6.83 -15.90
CA PRO A 203 6.99 7.56 -14.63
C PRO A 203 6.11 6.86 -13.58
N VAL A 204 6.63 6.79 -12.36
CA VAL A 204 5.92 6.23 -11.19
C VAL A 204 5.60 7.36 -10.22
N VAL A 205 4.36 7.46 -9.75
CA VAL A 205 3.95 8.43 -8.73
C VAL A 205 4.12 7.82 -7.34
N SER A 206 4.83 8.53 -6.47
CA SER A 206 5.05 8.08 -5.10
C SER A 206 3.80 8.23 -4.25
N SER A 207 3.53 7.22 -3.41
CA SER A 207 2.38 7.26 -2.51
C SER A 207 2.59 8.18 -1.29
N VAL A 208 3.82 8.65 -1.05
CA VAL A 208 4.16 9.55 0.06
C VAL A 208 4.01 11.01 -0.32
N THR A 209 4.47 11.38 -1.52
CA THR A 209 4.49 12.78 -1.96
C THR A 209 3.35 13.10 -2.91
N GLY A 210 2.77 12.11 -3.58
CA GLY A 210 1.86 12.31 -4.71
C GLY A 210 2.55 12.90 -5.94
N GLU A 211 3.88 12.91 -5.97
CA GLU A 211 4.72 13.43 -7.06
C GLU A 211 5.54 12.29 -7.68
N PRO A 212 6.25 12.49 -8.80
CA PRO A 212 7.13 11.46 -9.36
C PRO A 212 8.10 10.89 -8.32
N PHE A 213 8.28 9.56 -8.34
CA PHE A 213 9.21 8.85 -7.46
C PHE A 213 10.65 9.30 -7.73
N THR A 214 11.31 9.84 -6.72
CA THR A 214 12.66 10.41 -6.85
C THR A 214 13.76 9.54 -6.24
N GLY A 215 13.43 8.45 -5.56
CA GLY A 215 14.44 7.56 -5.00
C GLY A 215 13.99 6.72 -3.81
N PRO A 216 14.83 5.76 -3.38
CA PRO A 216 14.47 4.73 -2.42
C PRO A 216 14.12 5.24 -1.02
N ASP A 217 14.62 6.40 -0.57
CA ASP A 217 14.25 6.94 0.75
C ASP A 217 12.73 7.16 0.88
N LEU A 218 12.03 7.44 -0.23
CA LEU A 218 10.57 7.52 -0.22
C LEU A 218 9.90 6.20 0.19
N LEU A 219 10.50 5.04 -0.11
CA LEU A 219 9.99 3.73 0.30
C LEU A 219 10.17 3.49 1.80
N ALA A 220 11.27 3.95 2.41
CA ALA A 220 11.42 3.93 3.86
C ALA A 220 10.40 4.83 4.54
N ARG A 221 10.35 6.09 4.10
CA ARG A 221 9.39 7.08 4.60
C ARG A 221 7.94 6.61 4.44
N GLN A 222 7.63 5.82 3.42
CA GLN A 222 6.29 5.27 3.19
C GLN A 222 5.74 4.47 4.38
N LEU A 223 6.60 3.82 5.18
CA LEU A 223 6.15 3.01 6.32
C LEU A 223 5.52 3.86 7.43
N SER A 224 5.99 5.09 7.61
CA SER A 224 5.61 5.99 8.71
C SER A 224 4.86 7.25 8.27
N ALA A 225 4.88 7.57 6.97
CA ALA A 225 4.16 8.70 6.41
C ALA A 225 2.78 8.30 5.89
N PRO A 226 1.82 9.24 5.87
CA PRO A 226 0.50 9.00 5.30
C PRO A 226 0.56 8.64 3.82
N VAL A 227 -0.36 7.78 3.37
CA VAL A 227 -0.58 7.51 1.95
C VAL A 227 -1.39 8.66 1.33
N GLU A 228 -0.76 9.45 0.47
CA GLU A 228 -1.30 10.62 -0.23
C GLU A 228 -1.98 10.24 -1.55
N TRP A 229 -2.95 9.30 -1.51
CA TRP A 229 -3.59 8.76 -2.72
C TRP A 229 -4.41 9.83 -3.47
N VAL A 230 -5.10 10.72 -2.75
CA VAL A 230 -5.79 11.89 -3.35
C VAL A 230 -4.82 12.70 -4.19
N ARG A 231 -3.66 13.05 -3.63
CA ARG A 231 -2.65 13.86 -4.32
C ARG A 231 -2.06 13.11 -5.52
N ALA A 232 -1.76 11.82 -5.37
CA ALA A 232 -1.25 11.01 -6.48
C ALA A 232 -2.22 11.00 -7.68
N VAL A 233 -3.53 10.84 -7.44
CA VAL A 233 -4.55 10.88 -8.50
C VAL A 233 -4.68 12.28 -9.10
N GLN A 234 -4.62 13.34 -8.29
CA GLN A 234 -4.67 14.72 -8.77
C GLN A 234 -3.46 15.06 -9.65
N THR A 235 -2.26 14.60 -9.29
CA THR A 235 -1.05 14.74 -10.11
C THR A 235 -1.21 14.05 -11.46
N LEU A 236 -1.74 12.82 -11.48
CA LEU A 236 -2.00 12.09 -12.72
C LEU A 236 -3.01 12.81 -13.61
N ARG A 237 -4.11 13.33 -13.03
CA ARG A 237 -5.10 14.11 -13.78
C ARG A 237 -4.53 15.42 -14.32
N ALA A 238 -3.72 16.11 -13.53
CA ALA A 238 -3.03 17.33 -13.97
C ALA A 238 -2.05 17.05 -15.12
N ALA A 239 -1.47 15.85 -15.16
CA ALA A 239 -0.65 15.36 -16.27
C ALA A 239 -1.47 14.86 -17.48
N GLY A 240 -2.80 14.98 -17.46
CA GLY A 240 -3.70 14.62 -18.57
C GLY A 240 -4.21 13.18 -18.55
N VAL A 241 -3.97 12.40 -17.48
CA VAL A 241 -4.51 11.05 -17.36
C VAL A 241 -6.02 11.10 -17.11
N THR A 242 -6.79 10.50 -18.02
CA THR A 242 -8.26 10.43 -17.95
C THR A 242 -8.79 9.03 -17.63
N GLU A 243 -8.00 7.99 -17.86
CA GLU A 243 -8.37 6.59 -17.66
C GLU A 243 -7.40 5.91 -16.68
N PHE A 244 -7.95 5.06 -15.81
CA PHE A 244 -7.20 4.30 -14.81
C PHE A 244 -7.56 2.83 -14.94
N ASP A 245 -6.56 1.96 -15.03
CA ASP A 245 -6.71 0.50 -15.11
C ASP A 245 -6.16 -0.12 -13.83
N GLU A 246 -7.05 -0.62 -12.96
CA GLU A 246 -6.66 -1.23 -11.70
C GLU A 246 -6.28 -2.70 -11.90
N VAL A 247 -5.08 -3.07 -11.44
CA VAL A 247 -4.65 -4.45 -11.38
C VAL A 247 -5.20 -5.10 -10.11
N ASN A 248 -5.92 -6.21 -10.29
CA ASN A 248 -6.41 -7.08 -9.20
C ASN A 248 -7.38 -6.42 -8.21
N GLY A 249 -8.53 -5.94 -8.70
CA GLY A 249 -9.60 -5.46 -7.83
C GLY A 249 -10.46 -4.38 -8.47
N ARG A 250 -11.23 -3.69 -7.63
CA ARG A 250 -12.00 -2.48 -7.97
C ARG A 250 -11.95 -1.42 -6.85
N THR A 251 -11.08 -1.63 -5.86
CA THR A 251 -11.02 -0.78 -4.67
C THR A 251 -10.46 0.58 -5.06
N LEU A 252 -9.34 0.61 -5.75
CA LEU A 252 -8.70 1.85 -6.19
C LEU A 252 -9.54 2.57 -7.25
N THR A 253 -10.16 1.82 -8.16
CA THR A 253 -11.13 2.34 -9.14
C THR A 253 -12.27 3.08 -8.44
N SER A 254 -12.83 2.49 -7.37
CA SER A 254 -13.86 3.16 -6.59
C SER A 254 -13.36 4.42 -5.88
N LEU A 255 -12.07 4.49 -5.50
CA LEU A 255 -11.48 5.65 -4.85
C LEU A 255 -11.21 6.77 -5.85
N VAL A 256 -10.61 6.44 -7.00
CA VAL A 256 -10.33 7.38 -8.10
C VAL A 256 -11.60 8.09 -8.55
N ASN A 257 -12.72 7.36 -8.67
CA ASN A 257 -14.01 7.94 -9.06
C ASN A 257 -14.61 8.91 -8.01
N LYS A 258 -14.07 8.92 -6.78
CA LYS A 258 -14.50 9.79 -5.68
C LYS A 258 -13.50 10.92 -5.40
N ILE A 259 -12.47 11.05 -6.22
CA ILE A 259 -11.51 12.15 -6.17
C ILE A 259 -11.89 13.14 -7.26
N ARG A 260 -11.89 14.43 -6.94
CA ARG A 260 -12.10 15.51 -7.91
C ARG A 260 -10.76 16.11 -8.34
#